data_AF-A0A238T976-F1
#
_entry.id   AF-A0A238T976-F1
#
_cell.length_a   1.000
_cell.length_b   1.000
_cell.length_c   1.000
_cell.angle_alpha   90.00
_cell.angle_beta   90.00
_cell.angle_gamma   90.00
#
_symmetry.space_group_name_H-M   'P 1'
#
loop_
_entity.id
_entity.type
_entity.pdbx_description
1 polymer ?
#
loop_
_entity_poly.entity_id
_entity_poly.type
_entity_poly.pdbx_seq_one_letter_code
_entity_poly.pdbx_strand_id
1 'polypeptide(L)' 'MQTININDLSDNAQLTIAELETSKARNRKGITRLSASQIMKLEAQGLFPKSRKITGTRAKFYVAGEIKAWLAEQAKGAAE' A
#
# COMPACT_ATOMS: atom_id res chain seq x y z
N MET A 1 13.06 14.27 1.74
CA MET A 1 12.45 12.94 1.53
C MET A 1 11.32 12.79 2.51
N GLN A 2 10.07 12.70 2.05
CA GLN A 2 8.94 12.44 2.93
C GLN A 2 8.83 10.92 3.15
N THR A 3 9.24 10.45 4.32
CA THR A 3 8.84 9.13 4.82
C THR A 3 7.39 9.22 5.25
N ILE A 4 6.48 8.76 4.39
CA ILE A 4 5.05 8.69 4.72
C ILE A 4 4.87 7.54 5.73
N ASN A 5 4.54 7.87 6.97
CA ASN A 5 4.20 6.88 7.99
C ASN A 5 2.70 6.60 7.94
N ILE A 6 2.31 5.36 7.67
CA ILE A 6 0.89 4.95 7.65
C ILE A 6 0.18 5.14 8.99
N ASN A 7 0.92 5.18 10.10
CA ASN A 7 0.35 5.38 11.44
C ASN A 7 -0.07 6.84 11.70
N ASP A 8 0.45 7.79 10.92
CA ASP A 8 0.10 9.21 11.01
C ASP A 8 -1.09 9.57 10.12
N LEU A 9 -1.44 8.67 9.21
CA LEU A 9 -2.55 8.84 8.27
C LEU A 9 -3.87 8.39 8.89
N SER A 10 -4.94 9.12 8.58
CA SER A 10 -6.30 8.68 8.88
C SER A 10 -6.60 7.36 8.17
N ASP A 11 -7.38 6.47 8.78
CA ASP A 11 -7.72 5.17 8.18
C ASP A 11 -8.46 5.32 6.84
N ASN A 12 -9.12 6.46 6.60
CA ASN A 12 -9.79 6.76 5.32
C ASN A 12 -8.89 7.45 4.29
N ALA A 13 -7.62 7.68 4.60
CA ALA A 13 -6.69 8.32 3.67
C ALA A 13 -6.55 7.46 2.40
N GLN A 14 -6.57 8.14 1.26
CA GLN A 14 -6.47 7.52 -0.05
C GLN A 14 -5.01 7.57 -0.50
N LEU A 15 -4.42 6.39 -0.67
CA LEU A 15 -3.04 6.22 -1.03
C LEU A 15 -2.91 5.72 -2.45
N THR A 16 -2.00 6.29 -3.21
CA THR A 16 -1.67 5.77 -4.53
C THR A 16 -0.63 4.67 -4.45
N ILE A 17 -0.50 3.86 -5.50
CA ILE A 17 0.55 2.83 -5.56
C ILE A 17 1.96 3.42 -5.41
N ALA A 18 2.16 4.68 -5.80
CA ALA A 18 3.44 5.39 -5.67
C ALA A 18 3.82 5.69 -4.21
N GLU A 19 2.83 5.82 -3.33
CA GLU A 19 3.01 6.03 -1.89
C GLU A 19 3.15 4.70 -1.13
N LEU A 20 2.53 3.64 -1.66
CA LEU A 20 2.66 2.29 -1.13
C LEU A 20 3.98 1.63 -1.52
N GLU A 21 4.47 1.86 -2.74
CA GLU A 21 5.66 1.18 -3.26
C GLU A 21 6.94 1.68 -2.59
N THR A 22 7.80 0.75 -2.19
CA THR A 22 9.20 1.04 -1.92
C THR A 22 10.01 0.68 -3.15
N SER A 23 10.69 1.68 -3.71
CA SER A 23 11.56 1.51 -4.87
C SER A 23 12.93 2.09 -4.58
N LYS A 24 13.93 1.19 -4.48
CA LYS A 24 15.34 1.58 -4.34
C LYS A 24 15.83 2.36 -5.57
N ALA A 25 15.37 1.97 -6.77
CA ALA A 25 15.75 2.59 -8.04
C ALA A 25 15.24 4.04 -8.17
N ARG A 26 14.06 4.35 -7.61
CA ARG A 26 13.51 5.71 -7.59
C ARG A 26 13.79 6.47 -6.28
N ASN A 27 14.60 5.89 -5.39
CA ASN A 27 14.88 6.40 -4.05
C ASN A 27 13.60 6.76 -3.25
N ARG A 28 12.56 5.92 -3.39
CA ARG A 28 11.26 6.07 -2.72
C ARG A 28 11.14 5.04 -1.62
N LYS A 29 10.81 5.53 -0.42
CA LYS A 29 10.50 4.69 0.74
C LYS A 29 9.00 4.81 1.00
N GLY A 30 8.26 3.88 0.39
CA GLY A 30 6.81 3.82 0.55
C GLY A 30 6.43 3.13 1.86
N ILE A 31 5.12 3.08 2.09
CA ILE A 31 4.53 2.49 3.29
C ILE A 31 4.83 0.98 3.38
N THR A 32 4.83 0.28 2.24
CA THR A 32 5.13 -1.16 2.18
C THR A 32 6.58 -1.40 1.75
N ARG A 33 7.15 -2.56 2.08
CA ARG A 33 8.48 -2.99 1.59
C ARG A 33 8.44 -3.52 0.15
N LEU A 34 7.29 -3.46 -0.52
CA LEU A 34 7.05 -4.10 -1.80
C LEU A 34 7.22 -3.11 -2.95
N SER A 35 7.66 -3.63 -4.10
CA SER A 35 7.65 -2.87 -5.36
C SER A 35 6.23 -2.78 -5.92
N ALA A 36 5.92 -1.76 -6.74
CA ALA A 36 4.60 -1.64 -7.39
C ALA A 36 4.16 -2.91 -8.13
N SER A 37 5.09 -3.61 -8.81
CA SER A 37 4.78 -4.87 -9.50
C SER A 37 4.39 -6.00 -8.54
N GLN A 38 5.02 -6.08 -7.36
CA GLN A 38 4.64 -7.06 -6.34
C GLN A 38 3.26 -6.74 -5.75
N ILE A 39 2.98 -5.47 -5.50
CA ILE A 39 1.65 -5.03 -5.04
C ILE A 39 0.57 -5.46 -6.05
N MET A 40 0.78 -5.20 -7.34
CA MET A 40 -0.16 -5.63 -8.39
C MET A 40 -0.34 -7.15 -8.47
N LYS A 41 0.75 -7.93 -8.29
CA LYS A 41 0.66 -9.40 -8.27
C LYS A 41 -0.13 -9.91 -7.07
N LEU A 42 0.11 -9.36 -5.88
CA LEU A 42 -0.61 -9.75 -4.67
C LEU A 42 -2.08 -9.32 -4.75
N GLU A 43 -2.36 -8.15 -5.32
CA GLU A 43 -3.75 -7.72 -5.60
C GLU A 43 -4.44 -8.72 -6.54
N ALA A 44 -3.77 -9.15 -7.60
CA ALA A 44 -4.31 -10.16 -8.53
C ALA A 44 -4.52 -11.53 -7.88
N GLN A 45 -3.72 -11.87 -6.86
CA GLN A 45 -3.87 -13.10 -6.07
C GLN A 45 -4.91 -12.99 -4.95
N GLY A 46 -5.47 -11.79 -4.71
CA GLY A 46 -6.37 -11.55 -3.57
C GLY A 46 -5.68 -11.50 -2.21
N LEU A 47 -4.34 -11.44 -2.21
CA LEU A 47 -3.51 -11.36 -1.00
C LEU A 47 -3.20 -9.93 -0.57
N PHE A 48 -3.61 -8.93 -1.36
CA PHE A 48 -3.43 -7.51 -1.05
C PHE A 48 -4.77 -6.78 -1.05
N PRO A 49 -4.93 -5.70 -0.25
CA PRO A 49 -6.13 -4.88 -0.28
C PRO A 49 -6.49 -4.39 -1.69
N LYS A 50 -7.77 -4.50 -2.02
CA LYS A 50 -8.25 -4.20 -3.37
C LYS A 50 -8.20 -2.70 -3.64
N SER A 51 -7.64 -2.32 -4.79
CA SER A 51 -7.66 -0.91 -5.19
C SER A 51 -9.08 -0.45 -5.52
N ARG A 52 -9.40 0.78 -5.11
CA ARG A 52 -10.62 1.49 -5.45
C ARG A 52 -10.32 2.49 -6.56
N LYS A 53 -11.16 2.50 -7.59
CA LYS A 53 -11.12 3.51 -8.64
C LYS A 53 -12.08 4.62 -8.24
N ILE A 54 -11.58 5.84 -8.13
CA ILE A 54 -12.42 7.01 -7.84
C ILE A 54 -12.98 7.52 -9.16
N THR A 55 -14.29 7.66 -9.24
CA THR A 55 -15.00 8.18 -10.40
C THR A 55 -14.41 9.53 -10.83
N GLY A 56 -14.01 9.65 -12.09
CA GLY A 56 -13.37 10.85 -12.63
C GLY A 56 -11.84 10.82 -12.66
N THR A 57 -11.19 9.81 -12.05
CA THR A 57 -9.73 9.65 -12.13
C THR A 57 -9.31 8.36 -12.82
N ARG A 58 -8.17 8.39 -13.52
CA ARG A 58 -7.51 7.18 -14.05
C ARG A 58 -6.69 6.45 -13.00
N ALA A 59 -6.51 7.05 -11.82
CA ALA A 59 -5.70 6.50 -10.75
C ALA A 59 -6.48 5.48 -9.91
N LYS A 60 -5.74 4.50 -9.42
CA LYS A 60 -6.17 3.52 -8.43
C LYS A 60 -5.70 3.99 -7.05
N PHE A 61 -6.60 3.94 -6.09
CA PHE A 61 -6.33 4.34 -4.71
C PHE A 61 -6.57 3.17 -3.78
N TYR A 62 -5.81 3.15 -2.70
CA TYR A 62 -5.90 2.17 -1.63
C TYR A 62 -6.28 2.91 -0.35
N VAL A 63 -7.09 2.27 0.48
CA VAL A 63 -7.50 2.87 1.75
C VAL A 63 -6.44 2.56 2.80
N ALA A 64 -5.93 3.59 3.48
CA ALA A 64 -4.86 3.45 4.46
C ALA A 64 -5.21 2.45 5.58
N GLY A 65 -6.44 2.44 6.07
CA GLY A 65 -6.90 1.49 7.08
C GLY A 65 -6.82 0.03 6.63
N GLU A 66 -7.18 -0.27 5.36
CA GLU A 66 -7.08 -1.62 4.80
C GLU A 66 -5.62 -2.05 4.67
N ILE A 67 -4.75 -1.14 4.24
CA ILE A 67 -3.30 -1.39 4.14
C ILE A 67 -2.66 -1.59 5.51
N LYS A 68 -3.10 -0.81 6.52
CA LYS A 68 -2.63 -0.92 7.90
C LYS A 68 -3.02 -2.25 8.51
N ALA A 69 -4.26 -2.67 8.33
CA ALA A 69 -4.74 -3.98 8.76
C ALA A 69 -3.93 -5.10 8.09
N TRP A 70 -3.75 -5.01 6.77
CA TRP A 70 -2.95 -5.99 6.02
C TRP A 70 -1.50 -6.06 6.50
N LEU A 71 -0.85 -4.92 6.74
CA LEU A 71 0.52 -4.87 7.28
C LEU A 71 0.58 -5.52 8.67
N ALA A 72 -0.43 -5.31 9.51
CA ALA A 72 -0.53 -5.94 10.82
C ALA A 72 -0.73 -7.46 10.70
N GLU A 73 -1.53 -7.93 9.73
CA GLU A 73 -1.69 -9.36 9.44
C GLU A 73 -0.40 -9.99 8.91
N GLN A 74 0.32 -9.34 8.01
CA GLN A 74 1.63 -9.82 7.54
C GLN A 74 2.66 -9.88 8.67
N ALA A 75 2.63 -8.93 9.60
CA ALA A 75 3.48 -8.97 10.78
C ALA A 75 3.13 -10.10 11.75
N LYS A 76 1.83 -10.48 11.83
CA LYS A 76 1.36 -11.61 12.63
C LYS A 76 1.65 -12.97 11.97
N GLY A 77 1.44 -13.09 10.67
CA GLY A 77 1.67 -14.32 9.91
C GLY A 77 3.15 -14.67 9.70
N ALA A 78 4.07 -13.73 9.97
CA ALA A 78 5.51 -13.98 9.97
C ALA A 78 6.04 -14.55 11.30
N ALA A 79 5.17 -14.74 12.31
CA ALA A 79 5.53 -15.19 13.65
C ALA A 79 5.18 -16.68 13.93
N GLU A 80 4.79 -17.45 12.91
CA GLU A 80 4.55 -18.90 13.02
C GLU A 80 5.66 -19.73 12.37
#